data_AF-A0A9W7XRE6-F1
#
_entry.id   AF-A0A9W7XRE6-F1
#
_cell.length_a   1.000
_cell.length_b   1.000
_cell.length_c   1.000
_cell.angle_alpha   90.00
_cell.angle_beta   90.00
_cell.angle_gamma   90.00
#
_symmetry.space_group_name_H-M   'P 1'
#
loop_
_entity.id
_entity.type
_entity.pdbx_description
1 polymer ?
#
loop_
_entity_poly.entity_id
_entity_poly.type
_entity_poly.pdbx_seq_one_letter_code
_entity_poly.pdbx_strand_id
1 'polypeptide(L)'
;MDANIAKITSIDLLPSLVLLRIMSHSDPLVWLEVGNRRTREIIDTVSFRCAWACQLANKADIPKRITDAADIISISDQVLQPIDRLTGSDTWLTDEFVQALKTNRPLLFNVLAPAMLWRLLLSENKSTAAIAAQACTAKPAVLGVKVIRELLERQPSIVVLQWLEESGVDFPELYHRDHCFDMALLTKWALANRTNLLGFLACHGIQLPVRSLIDYSLGVSTPETVEFLISHGSGHRDALSWNDLLLMACTEASTRVDVFEMIVRKTQPSIIWTFAASCLASQAMLDDRAYQKFSMMRSLPEAASWMIRSVRGRTPIQHLCERLTYENLTYISPFIRDYIDLGVSTADMPSIVAMLCQ
;
A
#
# COMPACT_ATOMS: atom_id res chain seq x y z
N MET A 1 25.38 23.63 66.66
CA MET A 1 24.21 23.24 65.86
C MET A 1 23.57 24.53 65.43
N ASP A 2 23.85 25.00 64.21
CA ASP A 2 23.11 26.05 63.50
C ASP A 2 23.89 26.33 62.21
N ALA A 3 23.62 25.52 61.20
CA ALA A 3 24.15 25.73 59.87
C ALA A 3 23.00 25.59 58.88
N ASN A 4 22.58 26.75 58.37
CA ASN A 4 22.02 26.93 57.03
C ASN A 4 20.95 25.93 56.58
N ILE A 5 19.75 26.03 57.17
CA ILE A 5 18.55 25.81 56.37
C ILE A 5 18.36 27.11 55.56
N ALA A 6 19.02 27.17 54.41
CA ALA A 6 18.72 28.19 53.42
C ALA A 6 17.22 28.08 53.10
N LYS A 7 16.46 29.11 53.48
CA LYS A 7 15.08 29.32 53.07
C LYS A 7 15.08 29.33 51.53
N ILE A 8 14.70 28.21 50.92
CA ILE A 8 14.33 28.19 49.50
C ILE A 8 13.00 28.94 49.40
N THR A 9 13.07 30.27 49.30
CA THR A 9 11.90 31.15 49.18
C THR A 9 11.43 31.31 47.73
N SER A 10 12.20 30.83 46.76
CA SER A 10 11.78 30.78 45.37
C SER A 10 12.03 29.39 44.77
N ILE A 11 10.97 28.84 44.17
CA ILE A 11 10.97 27.61 43.37
C ILE A 11 12.02 27.68 42.26
N ASP A 12 12.36 28.89 41.80
CA ASP A 12 13.33 29.13 40.72
C ASP A 12 14.76 28.74 41.08
N LEU A 13 15.06 28.55 42.36
CA LEU A 13 16.38 28.14 42.85
C LEU A 13 16.51 26.62 42.96
N LEU A 14 15.43 25.87 42.76
CA LEU A 14 15.46 24.42 42.81
C LEU A 14 16.23 23.83 41.60
N PRO A 15 16.96 22.72 41.78
CA PRO A 15 17.56 22.00 40.67
C PRO A 15 16.52 21.54 39.65
N SER A 16 16.86 21.53 38.36
CA SER A 16 15.90 21.23 37.28
C SER A 16 15.25 19.86 37.40
N LEU A 17 15.96 18.86 37.95
CA LEU A 17 15.40 17.52 38.24
C LEU A 17 14.33 17.55 39.34
N VAL A 18 14.50 18.40 40.36
CA VAL A 18 13.53 18.57 41.45
C VAL A 18 12.28 19.27 40.91
N LEU A 19 12.48 20.33 40.11
CA LEU A 19 11.39 21.04 39.43
C LEU A 19 10.59 20.11 38.51
N LEU A 20 11.26 19.33 37.65
CA LEU A 20 10.61 18.35 36.78
C LEU A 20 9.75 17.37 37.59
N ARG A 21 10.25 16.89 38.73
CA ARG A 21 9.50 15.97 39.60
C ARG A 21 8.28 16.65 40.21
N ILE A 22 8.41 17.86 40.76
CA ILE A 22 7.27 18.59 41.34
C ILE A 22 6.20 18.88 40.27
N MET A 23 6.64 19.41 39.13
CA MET A 23 5.76 19.84 38.05
C MET A 23 5.03 18.66 37.40
N SER A 24 5.70 17.52 37.21
CA SER A 24 5.04 16.33 36.63
C SER A 24 3.93 15.74 37.53
N HIS A 25 3.94 15.99 38.84
CA HIS A 25 2.90 15.51 39.76
C HIS A 25 1.73 16.50 39.92
N SER A 26 1.84 17.69 39.31
CA SER A 26 0.84 18.77 39.36
C SER A 26 0.35 19.10 37.94
N ASP A 27 -0.63 20.01 37.82
CA ASP A 27 -1.10 20.46 36.51
C ASP A 27 -0.12 21.50 35.92
N PRO A 28 0.60 21.19 34.82
CA PRO A 28 1.53 22.12 34.17
C PRO A 28 0.90 23.41 33.66
N LEU A 29 -0.40 23.46 33.40
CA LEU A 29 -1.07 24.71 33.00
C LEU A 29 -0.99 25.76 34.11
N VAL A 30 -1.12 25.33 35.37
CA VAL A 30 -0.97 26.22 36.54
C VAL A 30 0.43 26.82 36.59
N TRP A 31 1.47 26.06 36.21
CA TRP A 31 2.84 26.55 36.18
C TRP A 31 3.12 27.53 35.03
N LEU A 32 2.39 27.40 33.91
CA LEU A 32 2.49 28.34 32.79
C LEU A 32 1.87 29.71 33.14
N GLU A 33 0.80 29.74 33.94
CA GLU A 33 0.16 30.97 34.43
C GLU A 33 1.06 31.81 35.35
N VAL A 34 1.94 31.16 36.12
CA VAL A 34 2.93 31.85 36.99
C VAL A 34 3.95 32.66 36.17
N GLY A 35 4.03 32.43 34.85
CA GLY A 35 4.74 33.34 33.93
C GLY A 35 6.27 33.27 34.00
N ASN A 36 6.84 32.20 34.57
CA ASN A 36 8.28 32.08 34.77
C ASN A 36 8.98 31.39 33.59
N ARG A 37 10.11 31.97 33.16
CA ARG A 37 10.90 31.48 32.01
C ARG A 37 11.49 30.10 32.25
N ARG A 38 12.03 29.84 33.46
CA ARG A 38 12.70 28.58 33.80
C ARG A 38 11.72 27.42 33.85
N THR A 39 10.49 27.63 34.33
CA THR A 39 9.43 26.61 34.29
C THR A 39 9.01 26.29 32.86
N ARG A 40 8.88 27.28 31.97
CA ARG A 40 8.61 27.02 30.54
C ARG A 40 9.72 26.18 29.90
N GLU A 41 10.97 26.58 30.11
CA GLU A 41 12.13 25.84 29.58
C GLU A 41 12.14 24.37 30.01
N ILE A 42 11.67 24.06 31.23
CA ILE A 42 11.53 22.67 31.71
C ILE A 42 10.34 21.96 31.05
N ILE A 43 9.18 22.61 30.95
CA ILE A 43 7.96 22.05 30.34
C ILE A 43 8.20 21.68 28.86
N ASP A 44 9.01 22.47 28.16
CA ASP A 44 9.33 22.24 26.74
C ASP A 44 10.27 21.05 26.51
N THR A 45 10.84 20.46 27.57
CA THR A 45 11.74 19.31 27.43
C THR A 45 11.01 17.98 27.18
N VAL A 46 11.64 17.11 26.38
CA VAL A 46 11.20 15.71 26.19
C VAL A 46 11.10 14.96 27.52
N SER A 47 12.05 15.20 28.42
CA SER A 47 12.09 14.57 29.75
C SER A 47 10.87 14.91 30.59
N PHE A 48 10.41 16.17 30.56
CA PHE A 48 9.20 16.58 31.24
C PHE A 48 7.97 15.90 30.64
N ARG A 49 7.82 15.92 29.30
CA ARG A 49 6.70 15.29 28.60
C ARG A 49 6.62 13.78 28.91
N CYS A 50 7.74 13.08 28.93
CA CYS A 50 7.79 11.66 29.31
C CYS A 50 7.36 11.45 30.77
N ALA A 51 7.86 12.27 31.69
CA ALA A 51 7.51 12.17 33.11
C ALA A 51 6.03 12.48 33.35
N TRP A 52 5.47 13.45 32.64
CA TRP A 52 4.07 13.82 32.78
C TRP A 52 3.15 12.79 32.12
N ALA A 53 3.50 12.26 30.94
CA ALA A 53 2.79 11.13 30.33
C ALA A 53 2.69 9.93 31.29
N CYS A 54 3.74 9.65 32.07
CA CYS A 54 3.68 8.62 33.12
C CYS A 54 2.67 8.94 34.20
N GLN A 55 2.62 10.19 34.65
CA GLN A 55 1.71 10.60 35.73
C GLN A 55 0.26 10.62 35.27
N LEU A 56 0.01 11.01 34.03
CA LEU A 56 -1.30 10.91 33.39
C LEU A 56 -1.71 9.45 33.26
N ALA A 57 -0.85 8.58 32.72
CA ALA A 57 -1.15 7.17 32.55
C ALA A 57 -1.38 6.42 33.87
N ASN A 58 -0.67 6.79 34.96
CA ASN A 58 -0.90 6.21 36.29
C ASN A 58 -2.25 6.63 36.90
N LYS A 59 -2.78 7.78 36.50
CA LYS A 59 -4.08 8.30 36.96
C LYS A 59 -5.23 7.90 36.02
N ALA A 60 -4.90 7.51 34.80
CA ALA A 60 -5.84 7.10 33.77
C ALA A 60 -6.36 5.68 34.02
N ASP A 61 -7.64 5.45 33.73
CA ASP A 61 -8.22 4.11 33.72
C ASP A 61 -7.96 3.47 32.36
N ILE A 62 -6.72 3.05 32.15
CA ILE A 62 -6.28 2.49 30.87
C ILE A 62 -6.78 1.05 30.75
N PRO A 63 -7.50 0.70 29.67
CA PRO A 63 -8.03 -0.64 29.49
C PRO A 63 -6.89 -1.65 29.34
N LYS A 64 -7.03 -2.81 30.00
CA LYS A 64 -6.04 -3.90 29.94
C LYS A 64 -5.97 -4.57 28.56
N ARG A 65 -6.99 -4.39 27.72
CA ARG A 65 -7.09 -4.88 26.35
C ARG A 65 -7.72 -3.80 25.49
N ILE A 66 -7.21 -3.61 24.27
CA ILE A 66 -7.70 -2.58 23.35
C ILE A 66 -8.60 -3.28 22.34
N THR A 67 -9.90 -3.20 22.57
CA THR A 67 -10.91 -3.96 21.83
C THR A 67 -11.50 -3.18 20.67
N ASP A 68 -11.55 -1.86 20.77
CA ASP A 68 -12.07 -0.98 19.72
C ASP A 68 -11.31 0.36 19.64
N ALA A 69 -11.73 1.21 18.70
CA ALA A 69 -11.15 2.54 18.53
C ALA A 69 -11.46 3.48 19.71
N ALA A 70 -12.55 3.24 20.46
CA ALA A 70 -12.90 4.09 21.61
C ALA A 70 -11.90 3.91 22.75
N ASP A 71 -11.37 2.70 22.96
CA ASP A 71 -10.27 2.44 23.90
C ASP A 71 -9.02 3.27 23.52
N ILE A 72 -8.69 3.34 22.23
CA ILE A 72 -7.54 4.08 21.72
C ILE A 72 -7.74 5.59 21.87
N ILE A 73 -8.93 6.08 21.51
CA ILE A 73 -9.33 7.48 21.70
C ILE A 73 -9.28 7.84 23.18
N SER A 74 -9.75 6.97 24.06
CA SER A 74 -9.70 7.17 25.51
C SER A 74 -8.27 7.29 26.04
N ILE A 75 -7.36 6.40 25.61
CA ILE A 75 -5.93 6.50 25.95
C ILE A 75 -5.33 7.81 25.41
N SER A 76 -5.67 8.17 24.17
CA SER A 76 -5.27 9.43 23.56
C SER A 76 -5.74 10.63 24.38
N ASP A 77 -7.02 10.69 24.73
CA ASP A 77 -7.65 11.81 25.43
C ASP A 77 -7.16 11.94 26.88
N GLN A 78 -6.88 10.82 27.55
CA GLN A 78 -6.43 10.82 28.94
C GLN A 78 -4.93 11.12 29.09
N VAL A 79 -4.09 10.78 28.09
CA VAL A 79 -2.63 10.86 28.22
C VAL A 79 -1.98 11.76 27.20
N LEU A 80 -2.32 11.65 25.92
CA LEU A 80 -1.63 12.37 24.84
C LEU A 80 -2.24 13.77 24.63
N GLN A 81 -3.56 13.89 24.64
CA GLN A 81 -4.26 15.17 24.42
C GLN A 81 -3.92 16.25 25.44
N PRO A 82 -3.74 15.94 26.75
CA PRO A 82 -3.29 16.93 27.71
C PRO A 82 -1.91 17.51 27.36
N ILE A 83 -1.04 16.74 26.72
CA ILE A 83 0.28 17.18 26.26
C ILE A 83 0.15 18.16 25.10
N ASP A 84 -0.77 17.94 24.17
CA ASP A 84 -1.04 18.90 23.09
C ASP A 84 -1.48 20.26 23.63
N ARG A 85 -2.32 20.26 24.67
CA ARG A 85 -2.84 21.49 25.27
C ARG A 85 -1.72 22.36 25.84
N LEU A 86 -0.60 21.76 26.25
CA LEU A 86 0.59 22.49 26.66
C LEU A 86 1.37 23.07 25.48
N THR A 87 1.53 22.29 24.40
CA THR A 87 2.40 22.66 23.28
C THR A 87 1.66 23.40 22.16
N GLY A 88 0.33 23.49 22.25
CA GLY A 88 -0.54 24.15 21.27
C GLY A 88 -0.61 23.46 19.90
N SER A 89 0.04 22.30 19.74
CA SER A 89 0.07 21.53 18.49
C SER A 89 0.63 20.13 18.73
N ASP A 90 0.32 19.19 17.83
CA ASP A 90 0.79 17.80 17.83
C ASP A 90 2.29 17.64 17.47
N THR A 91 2.99 18.73 17.20
CA THR A 91 4.41 18.72 16.78
C THR A 91 5.38 18.21 17.86
N TRP A 92 4.91 18.06 19.10
CA TRP A 92 5.69 17.56 20.22
C TRP A 92 5.95 16.05 20.17
N LEU A 93 5.10 15.29 19.47
CA LEU A 93 5.28 13.87 19.27
C LEU A 93 6.40 13.68 18.25
N THR A 94 7.64 13.62 18.74
CA THR A 94 8.85 13.49 17.92
C THR A 94 9.53 12.13 18.12
N ASP A 95 10.49 11.83 17.25
CA ASP A 95 11.32 10.62 17.33
C ASP A 95 12.08 10.53 18.67
N GLU A 96 12.60 11.67 19.15
CA GLU A 96 13.30 11.76 20.43
C GLU A 96 12.37 11.47 21.62
N PHE A 97 11.11 11.90 21.54
CA PHE A 97 10.12 11.59 22.57
C PHE A 97 9.84 10.09 22.65
N VAL A 98 9.59 9.45 21.51
CA VAL A 98 9.30 8.01 21.48
C VAL A 98 10.50 7.21 21.94
N GLN A 99 11.71 7.59 21.51
CA GLN A 99 12.94 6.92 21.92
C GLN A 99 13.20 7.09 23.43
N ALA A 100 12.96 8.28 23.98
CA ALA A 100 13.07 8.54 25.42
C ALA A 100 12.03 7.73 26.23
N LEU A 101 10.79 7.63 25.75
CA LEU A 101 9.73 6.86 26.37
C LEU A 101 10.05 5.36 26.35
N LYS A 102 10.50 4.84 25.21
CA LYS A 102 10.92 3.45 25.01
C LYS A 102 12.07 3.06 25.93
N THR A 103 13.09 3.91 26.02
CA THR A 103 14.31 3.63 26.81
C THR A 103 14.06 3.70 28.31
N ASN A 104 13.32 4.72 28.77
CA ASN A 104 13.17 4.98 30.20
C ASN A 104 11.92 4.34 30.80
N ARG A 105 10.90 4.06 29.99
CA ARG A 105 9.55 3.64 30.44
C ARG A 105 8.90 2.63 29.45
N PRO A 106 9.52 1.46 29.22
CA PRO A 106 9.08 0.52 28.18
C PRO A 106 7.65 0.01 28.36
N LEU A 107 7.20 -0.19 29.61
CA LEU A 107 5.82 -0.61 29.88
C LEU A 107 4.80 0.44 29.46
N LEU A 108 5.09 1.72 29.73
CA LEU A 108 4.22 2.82 29.34
C LEU A 108 4.22 3.02 27.83
N PHE A 109 5.40 2.89 27.21
CA PHE A 109 5.52 2.93 25.76
C PHE A 109 4.59 1.90 25.09
N ASN A 110 4.56 0.65 25.58
CA ASN A 110 3.67 -0.38 25.06
C ASN A 110 2.18 -0.04 25.16
N VAL A 111 1.80 0.64 26.24
CA VAL A 111 0.41 1.08 26.48
C VAL A 111 0.01 2.23 25.56
N LEU A 112 0.91 3.20 25.38
CA LEU A 112 0.62 4.40 24.59
C LEU A 112 0.81 4.20 23.09
N ALA A 113 1.56 3.18 22.66
CA ALA A 113 1.90 2.98 21.26
C ALA A 113 0.69 2.91 20.32
N PRO A 114 -0.42 2.22 20.65
CA PRO A 114 -1.62 2.23 19.81
C PRO A 114 -2.24 3.62 19.65
N ALA A 115 -2.28 4.42 20.71
CA ALA A 115 -2.78 5.80 20.68
C ALA A 115 -1.84 6.74 19.92
N MET A 116 -0.52 6.58 20.09
CA MET A 116 0.47 7.32 19.32
C MET A 116 0.34 6.98 17.83
N LEU A 117 0.27 5.70 17.47
CA LEU A 117 0.03 5.24 16.10
C LEU A 117 -1.26 5.86 15.55
N TRP A 118 -2.37 5.74 16.27
CA TRP A 118 -3.67 6.28 15.87
C TRP A 118 -3.65 7.78 15.57
N ARG A 119 -3.01 8.56 16.44
CA ARG A 119 -2.85 10.00 16.24
C ARG A 119 -1.98 10.32 15.03
N LEU A 120 -0.92 9.55 14.80
CA LEU A 120 -0.09 9.68 13.60
C LEU A 120 -0.89 9.36 12.34
N LEU A 121 -1.84 8.40 12.38
CA LEU A 121 -2.74 8.11 11.25
C LEU A 121 -3.68 9.28 10.91
N LEU A 122 -4.10 10.04 11.93
CA LEU A 122 -4.97 11.21 11.76
C LEU A 122 -4.20 12.45 11.28
N SER A 123 -2.87 12.46 11.41
CA SER A 123 -2.03 13.58 10.99
C SER A 123 -1.45 13.36 9.58
N GLU A 124 -1.64 14.30 8.65
CA GLU A 124 -1.14 14.19 7.26
C GLU A 124 0.38 14.44 7.11
N ASN A 125 1.17 14.40 8.19
CA ASN A 125 2.55 14.88 8.20
C ASN A 125 3.58 13.78 7.86
N LYS A 126 4.68 14.10 7.18
CA LYS A 126 5.72 13.13 6.73
C LYS A 126 6.72 12.71 7.82
N SER A 127 6.86 13.49 8.90
CA SER A 127 7.68 13.14 10.07
C SER A 127 7.14 11.93 10.85
N THR A 128 5.94 11.46 10.52
CA THR A 128 5.21 10.37 11.18
C THR A 128 5.82 8.98 10.93
N ALA A 129 6.55 8.77 9.84
CA ALA A 129 7.03 7.43 9.48
C ALA A 129 8.08 6.86 10.45
N ALA A 130 9.02 7.69 10.94
CA ALA A 130 10.02 7.28 11.92
C ALA A 130 9.38 6.96 13.27
N ILE A 131 8.44 7.82 13.70
CA ILE A 131 7.67 7.68 14.94
C ILE A 131 6.79 6.43 14.87
N ALA A 132 6.13 6.18 13.74
CA ALA A 132 5.34 4.99 13.50
C ALA A 132 6.22 3.74 13.52
N ALA A 133 7.39 3.75 12.88
CA ALA A 133 8.34 2.65 12.93
C ALA A 133 8.81 2.35 14.37
N GLN A 134 9.07 3.39 15.17
CA GLN A 134 9.40 3.20 16.59
C GLN A 134 8.21 2.66 17.39
N ALA A 135 7.02 3.23 17.24
CA ALA A 135 5.80 2.80 17.94
C ALA A 135 5.41 1.36 17.57
N CYS A 136 5.68 0.95 16.34
CA CYS A 136 5.61 -0.43 15.83
C CYS A 136 6.67 -1.39 16.42
N THR A 137 7.50 -0.96 17.39
CA THR A 137 8.33 -1.88 18.19
C THR A 137 7.74 -2.17 19.57
N ALA A 138 6.59 -1.57 19.87
CA ALA A 138 5.85 -1.86 21.08
C ALA A 138 5.25 -3.26 21.03
N LYS A 139 5.11 -3.91 22.19
CA LYS A 139 4.25 -5.08 22.35
C LYS A 139 2.94 -4.63 23.00
N PRO A 140 1.98 -4.07 22.23
CA PRO A 140 0.72 -3.62 22.79
C PRO A 140 -0.06 -4.80 23.39
N ALA A 141 -1.03 -4.48 24.24
CA ALA A 141 -2.10 -5.43 24.55
C ALA A 141 -2.84 -5.81 23.25
N VAL A 142 -3.42 -7.01 23.22
CA VAL A 142 -4.15 -7.57 22.06
C VAL A 142 -5.05 -6.51 21.42
N LEU A 143 -4.83 -6.24 20.13
CA LEU A 143 -5.59 -5.30 19.32
C LEU A 143 -6.81 -5.98 18.70
N GLY A 144 -7.97 -5.34 18.78
CA GLY A 144 -9.17 -5.81 18.09
C GLY A 144 -9.07 -5.71 16.56
N VAL A 145 -9.76 -6.62 15.85
CA VAL A 145 -9.76 -6.72 14.38
C VAL A 145 -10.12 -5.40 13.71
N LYS A 146 -11.14 -4.68 14.22
CA LYS A 146 -11.59 -3.41 13.63
C LYS A 146 -10.49 -2.36 13.59
N VAL A 147 -9.70 -2.27 14.66
CA VAL A 147 -8.55 -1.36 14.75
C VAL A 147 -7.48 -1.76 13.76
N ILE A 148 -7.16 -3.06 13.70
CA ILE A 148 -6.16 -3.59 12.76
C ILE A 148 -6.55 -3.26 11.33
N ARG A 149 -7.82 -3.46 10.96
CA ARG A 149 -8.35 -3.13 9.65
C ARG A 149 -8.21 -1.65 9.33
N GLU A 150 -8.65 -0.77 10.22
CA GLU A 150 -8.57 0.68 9.98
C GLU A 150 -7.11 1.17 9.88
N LEU A 151 -6.22 0.64 10.70
CA LEU A 151 -4.78 0.90 10.63
C LEU A 151 -4.21 0.53 9.26
N LEU A 152 -4.55 -0.65 8.74
CA LEU A 152 -4.09 -1.14 7.44
C LEU A 152 -4.72 -0.40 6.24
N GLU A 153 -5.95 0.08 6.39
CA GLU A 153 -6.61 0.92 5.38
C GLU A 153 -5.97 2.31 5.29
N ARG A 154 -5.55 2.89 6.42
CA ARG A 154 -4.95 4.23 6.51
C ARG A 154 -3.45 4.24 6.21
N GLN A 155 -2.72 3.23 6.68
CA GLN A 155 -1.28 3.09 6.51
C GLN A 155 -0.92 1.68 6.03
N PRO A 156 -1.13 1.37 4.74
CA PRO A 156 -0.76 0.09 4.17
C PRO A 156 0.78 -0.04 4.11
N SER A 157 1.37 -0.61 5.17
CA SER A 157 2.82 -0.71 5.36
C SER A 157 3.25 -2.09 5.86
N ILE A 158 4.36 -2.57 5.32
CA ILE A 158 4.95 -3.86 5.73
C ILE A 158 5.40 -3.83 7.19
N VAL A 159 5.87 -2.68 7.66
CA VAL A 159 6.30 -2.48 9.05
C VAL A 159 5.13 -2.65 10.02
N VAL A 160 3.94 -2.20 9.62
CA VAL A 160 2.72 -2.38 10.42
C VAL A 160 2.34 -3.86 10.49
N LEU A 161 2.43 -4.60 9.38
CA LEU A 161 2.16 -6.04 9.38
C LEU A 161 3.15 -6.83 10.25
N GLN A 162 4.45 -6.51 10.15
CA GLN A 162 5.49 -7.12 11.00
C GLN A 162 5.27 -6.83 12.49
N TRP A 163 4.86 -5.61 12.83
CA TRP A 163 4.51 -5.26 14.21
C TRP A 163 3.31 -6.06 14.75
N LEU A 164 2.27 -6.24 13.93
CA LEU A 164 1.11 -7.05 14.30
C LEU A 164 1.54 -8.51 14.54
N GLU A 165 2.41 -9.05 13.70
CA GLU A 165 3.01 -10.39 13.88
C GLU A 165 3.77 -10.50 15.21
N GLU A 166 4.65 -9.55 15.52
CA GLU A 166 5.41 -9.48 16.77
C GLU A 166 4.52 -9.31 18.01
N SER A 167 3.32 -8.75 17.81
CA SER A 167 2.28 -8.59 18.83
C SER A 167 1.46 -9.88 19.06
N GLY A 168 1.76 -10.96 18.33
CA GLY A 168 1.10 -12.25 18.47
C GLY A 168 -0.23 -12.35 17.71
N VAL A 169 -0.44 -11.52 16.68
CA VAL A 169 -1.62 -11.60 15.82
C VAL A 169 -1.56 -12.86 14.96
N ASP A 170 -2.62 -13.66 14.99
CA ASP A 170 -2.83 -14.80 14.10
C ASP A 170 -3.47 -14.32 12.78
N PHE A 171 -2.65 -14.12 11.74
CA PHE A 171 -3.09 -13.65 10.43
C PHE A 171 -4.09 -14.60 9.73
N PRO A 172 -3.86 -15.93 9.70
CA PRO A 172 -4.88 -16.89 9.25
C PRO A 172 -6.22 -16.74 9.97
N GLU A 173 -6.23 -16.59 11.29
CA GLU A 173 -7.48 -16.40 12.04
C GLU A 173 -8.18 -15.09 11.63
N LEU A 174 -7.45 -13.98 11.56
CA LEU A 174 -7.97 -12.69 11.10
C LEU A 174 -8.53 -12.73 9.67
N TYR A 175 -7.93 -13.55 8.81
CA TYR A 175 -8.36 -13.73 7.42
C TYR A 175 -9.68 -14.50 7.34
N HIS A 176 -9.76 -15.64 8.02
CA HIS A 176 -10.87 -16.59 7.87
C HIS A 176 -12.10 -16.27 8.74
N ARG A 177 -11.90 -15.78 9.96
CA ARG A 177 -13.00 -15.57 10.93
C ARG A 177 -13.51 -14.14 10.93
N ASP A 178 -12.59 -13.18 10.92
CA ASP A 178 -12.94 -11.78 11.20
C ASP A 178 -12.93 -10.89 9.95
N HIS A 179 -12.63 -11.46 8.78
CA HIS A 179 -12.63 -10.78 7.48
C HIS A 179 -11.82 -9.47 7.46
N CYS A 180 -10.69 -9.44 8.17
CA CYS A 180 -9.82 -8.26 8.24
C CYS A 180 -9.20 -7.92 6.88
N PHE A 181 -8.86 -8.94 6.08
CA PHE A 181 -8.28 -8.80 4.75
C PHE A 181 -9.27 -9.25 3.68
N ASP A 182 -10.40 -8.56 3.60
CA ASP A 182 -11.39 -8.81 2.57
C ASP A 182 -10.91 -8.42 1.16
N MET A 183 -11.70 -8.80 0.15
CA MET A 183 -11.36 -8.52 -1.24
C MET A 183 -11.18 -7.02 -1.51
N ALA A 184 -11.91 -6.13 -0.82
CA ALA A 184 -11.82 -4.70 -1.05
C ALA A 184 -10.45 -4.15 -0.60
N LEU A 185 -9.94 -4.59 0.55
CA LEU A 185 -8.61 -4.21 1.03
C LEU A 185 -7.51 -4.79 0.12
N LEU A 186 -7.60 -6.08 -0.22
CA LEU A 186 -6.61 -6.74 -1.08
C LEU A 186 -6.55 -6.11 -2.48
N THR A 187 -7.70 -5.74 -3.04
CA THR A 187 -7.78 -5.05 -4.34
C THR A 187 -7.10 -3.69 -4.29
N LYS A 188 -7.29 -2.90 -3.23
CA LYS A 188 -6.60 -1.62 -3.06
C LYS A 188 -5.07 -1.79 -3.06
N TRP A 189 -4.57 -2.84 -2.40
CA TRP A 189 -3.14 -3.13 -2.39
C TRP A 189 -2.60 -3.56 -3.76
N ALA A 190 -3.36 -4.38 -4.49
CA ALA A 190 -3.00 -4.79 -5.85
C ALA A 190 -2.98 -3.60 -6.83
N LEU A 191 -4.02 -2.74 -6.80
CA LEU A 191 -4.07 -1.51 -7.60
C LEU A 191 -2.90 -0.56 -7.30
N ALA A 192 -2.43 -0.53 -6.06
CA ALA A 192 -1.29 0.26 -5.62
C ALA A 192 0.06 -0.47 -5.80
N ASN A 193 0.10 -1.62 -6.49
CA ASN A 193 1.30 -2.44 -6.72
C ASN A 193 2.07 -2.79 -5.43
N ARG A 194 1.35 -3.02 -4.32
CA ARG A 194 1.92 -3.34 -3.00
C ARG A 194 2.15 -4.85 -2.83
N THR A 195 2.98 -5.42 -3.71
CA THR A 195 3.31 -6.86 -3.70
C THR A 195 3.95 -7.32 -2.40
N ASN A 196 4.67 -6.44 -1.70
CA ASN A 196 5.24 -6.73 -0.38
C ASN A 196 4.17 -7.04 0.69
N LEU A 197 3.04 -6.33 0.68
CA LEU A 197 1.95 -6.56 1.64
C LEU A 197 1.21 -7.85 1.31
N LEU A 198 0.93 -8.08 0.03
CA LEU A 198 0.30 -9.31 -0.44
C LEU A 198 1.20 -10.53 -0.18
N GLY A 199 2.51 -10.39 -0.44
CA GLY A 199 3.51 -11.41 -0.20
C GLY A 199 3.64 -11.76 1.28
N PHE A 200 3.55 -10.76 2.16
CA PHE A 200 3.53 -11.00 3.61
C PHE A 200 2.36 -11.91 4.02
N LEU A 201 1.15 -11.64 3.53
CA LEU A 201 -0.01 -12.50 3.80
C LEU A 201 0.18 -13.91 3.24
N ALA A 202 0.71 -14.03 2.01
CA ALA A 202 0.98 -15.33 1.39
C ALA A 202 2.01 -16.15 2.20
N CYS A 203 3.06 -15.51 2.74
CA CYS A 203 4.03 -16.16 3.63
C CYS A 203 3.40 -16.73 4.91
N HIS A 204 2.27 -16.16 5.34
CA HIS A 204 1.48 -16.63 6.49
C HIS A 204 0.44 -17.69 6.09
N GLY A 205 0.53 -18.26 4.88
CA GLY A 205 -0.39 -19.29 4.41
C GLY A 205 -1.76 -18.77 3.99
N ILE A 206 -1.95 -17.44 3.92
CA ILE A 206 -3.20 -16.86 3.41
C ILE A 206 -3.24 -17.05 1.89
N GLN A 207 -4.34 -17.66 1.43
CA GLN A 207 -4.59 -17.87 0.01
C GLN A 207 -5.14 -16.60 -0.62
N LEU A 208 -4.39 -16.03 -1.57
CA LEU A 208 -4.79 -14.82 -2.28
C LEU A 208 -5.78 -15.16 -3.41
N PRO A 209 -6.87 -14.38 -3.59
CA PRO A 209 -7.80 -14.55 -4.72
C PRO A 209 -7.21 -13.97 -6.01
N VAL A 210 -6.13 -14.60 -6.52
CA VAL A 210 -5.27 -14.07 -7.58
C VAL A 210 -6.02 -13.66 -8.84
N ARG A 211 -6.94 -14.49 -9.33
CA ARG A 211 -7.71 -14.17 -10.54
C ARG A 211 -8.48 -12.87 -10.38
N SER A 212 -9.21 -12.72 -9.29
CA SER A 212 -9.96 -11.49 -9.01
C SER A 212 -9.04 -10.30 -8.82
N LEU A 213 -7.88 -10.46 -8.18
CA LEU A 213 -6.91 -9.37 -8.04
C LEU A 213 -6.39 -8.91 -9.40
N ILE A 214 -6.08 -9.85 -10.30
CA ILE A 214 -5.67 -9.53 -11.68
C ILE A 214 -6.81 -8.87 -12.45
N ASP A 215 -8.04 -9.38 -12.37
CA ASP A 215 -9.22 -8.79 -13.04
C ASP A 215 -9.37 -7.30 -12.71
N TYR A 216 -9.14 -6.92 -11.45
CA TYR A 216 -9.25 -5.52 -11.02
C TYR A 216 -7.98 -4.69 -11.27
N SER A 217 -6.78 -5.29 -11.24
CA SER A 217 -5.53 -4.53 -11.23
C SER A 217 -4.73 -4.55 -12.52
N LEU A 218 -5.02 -5.45 -13.48
CA LEU A 218 -4.17 -5.67 -14.67
C LEU A 218 -3.83 -4.38 -15.43
N GLY A 219 -4.80 -3.46 -15.52
CA GLY A 219 -4.65 -2.18 -16.20
C GLY A 219 -3.56 -1.25 -15.62
N VAL A 220 -3.34 -1.30 -14.32
CA VAL A 220 -2.41 -0.44 -13.59
C VAL A 220 -1.22 -1.20 -12.99
N SER A 221 -1.18 -2.51 -13.20
CA SER A 221 -0.16 -3.38 -12.63
C SER A 221 1.22 -3.12 -13.25
N THR A 222 2.28 -3.40 -12.49
CA THR A 222 3.65 -3.52 -13.03
C THR A 222 3.95 -4.97 -13.44
N PRO A 223 4.98 -5.21 -14.27
CA PRO A 223 5.38 -6.59 -14.61
C PRO A 223 5.66 -7.44 -13.37
N GLU A 224 6.31 -6.87 -12.36
CA GLU A 224 6.63 -7.54 -11.09
C GLU A 224 5.35 -7.92 -10.32
N THR A 225 4.33 -7.05 -10.36
CA THR A 225 3.06 -7.31 -9.69
C THR A 225 2.30 -8.45 -10.35
N VAL A 226 2.27 -8.49 -11.68
CA VAL A 226 1.63 -9.58 -12.42
C VAL A 226 2.36 -10.90 -12.20
N GLU A 227 3.69 -10.91 -12.28
CA GLU A 227 4.49 -12.11 -12.04
C GLU A 227 4.35 -12.62 -10.59
N PHE A 228 4.34 -11.71 -9.62
CA PHE A 228 4.03 -12.04 -8.22
C PHE A 228 2.65 -12.70 -8.08
N LEU A 229 1.60 -12.11 -8.65
CA LEU A 229 0.24 -12.65 -8.54
C LEU A 229 0.13 -14.04 -9.18
N ILE A 230 0.66 -14.23 -10.39
CA ILE A 230 0.62 -15.54 -11.08
C ILE A 230 1.39 -16.61 -10.30
N SER A 231 2.59 -16.29 -9.81
CA SER A 231 3.40 -17.26 -9.05
C SER A 231 2.71 -17.74 -7.78
N HIS A 232 1.96 -16.85 -7.11
CA HIS A 232 1.24 -17.16 -5.87
C HIS A 232 -0.18 -17.71 -6.11
N GLY A 233 -0.65 -17.79 -7.36
CA GLY A 233 -1.98 -18.32 -7.74
C GLY A 233 -1.97 -19.74 -8.30
N SER A 234 -0.80 -20.32 -8.53
CA SER A 234 -0.59 -21.58 -9.27
C SER A 234 -1.11 -22.85 -8.56
N GLY A 235 -1.49 -22.79 -7.28
CA GLY A 235 -1.97 -23.92 -6.49
C GLY A 235 -3.50 -24.11 -6.43
N HIS A 236 -4.27 -23.28 -7.14
CA HIS A 236 -5.73 -23.24 -6.99
C HIS A 236 -6.53 -23.84 -8.14
N ARG A 237 -7.79 -24.19 -7.86
CA ARG A 237 -8.78 -24.66 -8.85
C ARG A 237 -9.06 -23.59 -9.93
N ASP A 238 -8.80 -22.32 -9.61
CA ASP A 238 -8.92 -21.15 -10.48
C ASP A 238 -7.54 -20.59 -10.88
N ALA A 239 -6.51 -21.45 -10.99
CA ALA A 239 -5.18 -21.03 -11.43
C ALA A 239 -5.25 -20.32 -12.78
N LEU A 240 -4.80 -19.07 -12.80
CA LEU A 240 -4.76 -18.27 -14.03
C LEU A 240 -3.53 -18.66 -14.83
N SER A 241 -3.72 -19.15 -16.06
CA SER A 241 -2.60 -19.48 -16.94
C SER A 241 -2.09 -18.24 -17.67
N TRP A 242 -0.84 -18.29 -18.16
CA TRP A 242 -0.29 -17.23 -19.03
C TRP A 242 -1.12 -17.05 -20.30
N ASN A 243 -1.73 -18.12 -20.80
CA ASN A 243 -2.66 -18.09 -21.93
C ASN A 243 -3.91 -17.24 -21.61
N ASP A 244 -4.54 -17.48 -20.46
CA ASP A 244 -5.72 -16.71 -20.03
C ASP A 244 -5.35 -15.23 -19.84
N LEU A 245 -4.20 -14.99 -19.22
CA LEU A 245 -3.70 -13.64 -18.97
C LEU A 245 -3.39 -12.88 -20.26
N LEU A 246 -2.83 -13.54 -21.28
CA LEU A 246 -2.62 -12.97 -22.60
C LEU A 246 -3.95 -12.51 -23.21
N LEU A 247 -4.99 -13.34 -23.14
CA LEU A 247 -6.32 -13.01 -23.66
C LEU A 247 -6.95 -11.84 -22.90
N MET A 248 -6.85 -11.83 -21.58
CA MET A 248 -7.33 -10.73 -20.73
C MET A 248 -6.62 -9.41 -21.08
N ALA A 249 -5.30 -9.43 -21.24
CA ALA A 249 -4.51 -8.24 -21.55
C ALA A 249 -4.75 -7.71 -22.98
N CYS A 250 -5.22 -8.55 -23.91
CA CYS A 250 -5.71 -8.12 -25.20
C CYS A 250 -7.08 -7.44 -25.12
N THR A 251 -7.94 -7.81 -24.17
CA THR A 251 -9.25 -7.17 -23.97
C THR A 251 -9.18 -5.92 -23.09
N GLU A 252 -8.21 -5.84 -22.18
CA GLU A 252 -8.03 -4.73 -21.27
C GLU A 252 -7.22 -3.60 -21.92
N ALA A 253 -7.91 -2.55 -22.38
CA ALA A 253 -7.30 -1.42 -23.08
C ALA A 253 -6.24 -0.69 -22.22
N SER A 254 -6.42 -0.66 -20.90
CA SER A 254 -5.52 0.07 -20.02
C SER A 254 -4.19 -0.64 -19.75
N THR A 255 -4.07 -1.95 -20.03
CA THR A 255 -2.82 -2.70 -19.81
C THR A 255 -1.65 -2.05 -20.54
N ARG A 256 -0.57 -1.80 -19.79
CA ARG A 256 0.66 -1.20 -20.32
C ARG A 256 1.37 -2.16 -21.28
N VAL A 257 2.08 -1.59 -22.26
CA VAL A 257 2.77 -2.38 -23.31
C VAL A 257 3.90 -3.23 -22.74
N ASP A 258 4.62 -2.75 -21.73
CA ASP A 258 5.70 -3.50 -21.06
C ASP A 258 5.17 -4.71 -20.26
N VAL A 259 4.04 -4.54 -19.58
CA VAL A 259 3.33 -5.65 -18.92
C VAL A 259 2.84 -6.66 -19.96
N PHE A 260 2.25 -6.17 -21.05
CA PHE A 260 1.80 -7.02 -22.15
C PHE A 260 2.96 -7.79 -22.79
N GLU A 261 4.11 -7.15 -23.01
CA GLU A 261 5.32 -7.80 -23.50
C GLU A 261 5.80 -8.93 -22.60
N MET A 262 5.85 -8.67 -21.28
CA MET A 262 6.21 -9.70 -20.31
C MET A 262 5.26 -10.90 -20.37
N ILE A 263 3.94 -10.65 -20.46
CA ILE A 263 2.92 -11.72 -20.58
C ILE A 263 3.14 -12.53 -21.86
N VAL A 264 3.33 -11.88 -23.01
CA VAL A 264 3.55 -12.58 -24.28
C VAL A 264 4.82 -13.43 -24.22
N ARG A 265 5.93 -12.89 -23.70
CA ARG A 265 7.21 -13.62 -23.56
C ARG A 265 7.10 -14.84 -22.63
N LYS A 266 6.23 -14.80 -21.62
CA LYS A 266 5.97 -15.94 -20.71
C LYS A 266 4.97 -16.94 -21.30
N THR A 267 4.24 -16.56 -22.34
CA THR A 267 3.24 -17.40 -23.01
C THR A 267 3.88 -18.24 -24.10
N GLN A 268 3.66 -19.55 -24.08
CA GLN A 268 4.18 -20.42 -25.14
C GLN A 268 3.54 -20.08 -26.50
N PRO A 269 4.36 -19.92 -27.56
CA PRO A 269 3.86 -19.68 -28.92
C PRO A 269 2.88 -20.77 -29.35
N SER A 270 1.64 -20.37 -29.63
CA SER A 270 0.53 -21.28 -29.93
C SER A 270 -0.58 -20.55 -30.68
N ILE A 271 -1.68 -21.24 -31.01
CA ILE A 271 -2.84 -20.64 -31.69
C ILE A 271 -3.44 -19.46 -30.91
N ILE A 272 -3.15 -19.37 -29.62
CA ILE A 272 -3.57 -18.27 -28.75
C ILE A 272 -2.90 -16.97 -29.14
N TRP A 273 -1.66 -17.02 -29.65
CA TRP A 273 -1.01 -15.83 -30.21
C TRP A 273 -1.75 -15.30 -31.44
N THR A 274 -2.23 -16.20 -32.29
CA THR A 274 -3.08 -15.83 -33.43
C THR A 274 -4.37 -15.15 -32.97
N PHE A 275 -5.01 -15.69 -31.92
CA PHE A 275 -6.22 -15.11 -31.35
C PHE A 275 -5.96 -13.74 -30.72
N ALA A 276 -4.91 -13.62 -29.92
CA ALA A 276 -4.46 -12.36 -29.31
C ALA A 276 -4.20 -11.28 -30.38
N ALA A 277 -3.49 -11.65 -31.44
CA ALA A 277 -3.25 -10.77 -32.59
C ALA A 277 -4.57 -10.33 -33.25
N SER A 278 -5.53 -11.23 -33.45
CA SER A 278 -6.87 -10.89 -33.97
C SER A 278 -7.63 -9.91 -33.07
N CYS A 279 -7.58 -10.11 -31.75
CA CYS A 279 -8.22 -9.21 -30.79
C CYS A 279 -7.62 -7.80 -30.86
N LEU A 280 -6.30 -7.68 -30.77
CA LEU A 280 -5.59 -6.39 -30.83
C LEU A 280 -5.81 -5.68 -32.16
N ALA A 281 -5.71 -6.44 -33.26
CA ALA A 281 -5.99 -5.96 -34.60
C ALA A 281 -7.40 -5.33 -34.66
N SER A 282 -8.42 -6.03 -34.19
CA SER A 282 -9.80 -5.54 -34.21
C SER A 282 -10.04 -4.26 -33.38
N GLN A 283 -9.19 -3.97 -32.40
CA GLN A 283 -9.28 -2.80 -31.51
C GLN A 283 -8.40 -1.64 -31.98
N ALA A 284 -7.34 -1.90 -32.73
CA ALA A 284 -6.35 -0.89 -33.08
C ALA A 284 -6.85 0.20 -34.02
N MET A 285 -8.02 0.02 -34.62
CA MET A 285 -8.72 1.09 -35.34
C MET A 285 -9.21 2.21 -34.41
N LEU A 286 -9.36 1.93 -33.11
CA LEU A 286 -9.97 2.81 -32.11
C LEU A 286 -9.02 3.10 -30.94
N ASP A 287 -7.90 2.39 -30.83
CA ASP A 287 -6.97 2.47 -29.69
C ASP A 287 -5.50 2.30 -30.13
N ASP A 288 -4.73 3.40 -30.05
CA ASP A 288 -3.29 3.41 -30.32
C ASP A 288 -2.50 2.44 -29.41
N ARG A 289 -2.99 2.14 -28.20
CA ARG A 289 -2.34 1.15 -27.32
C ARG A 289 -2.50 -0.27 -27.86
N ALA A 290 -3.64 -0.59 -28.46
CA ALA A 290 -3.82 -1.87 -29.12
C ALA A 290 -2.87 -2.01 -30.32
N TYR A 291 -2.63 -0.92 -31.07
CA TYR A 291 -1.57 -0.85 -32.08
C TYR A 291 -0.18 -1.16 -31.48
N GLN A 292 0.18 -0.48 -30.40
CA GLN A 292 1.50 -0.65 -29.77
C GLN A 292 1.71 -2.07 -29.23
N LYS A 293 0.70 -2.65 -28.56
CA LYS A 293 0.73 -4.05 -28.08
C LYS A 293 0.94 -5.02 -29.24
N PHE A 294 0.25 -4.81 -30.36
CA PHE A 294 0.39 -5.64 -31.55
C PHE A 294 1.78 -5.51 -32.18
N SER A 295 2.26 -4.28 -32.37
CA SER A 295 3.58 -4.01 -32.95
C SER A 295 4.70 -4.62 -32.10
N MET A 296 4.60 -4.51 -30.77
CA MET A 296 5.49 -5.19 -29.84
C MET A 296 5.43 -6.71 -30.04
N MET A 297 4.23 -7.30 -30.05
CA MET A 297 4.07 -8.75 -30.21
C MET A 297 4.73 -9.27 -31.50
N ARG A 298 4.59 -8.52 -32.60
CA ARG A 298 5.24 -8.84 -33.89
C ARG A 298 6.76 -8.87 -33.80
N SER A 299 7.35 -7.96 -33.02
CA SER A 299 8.81 -7.88 -32.87
C SER A 299 9.42 -9.07 -32.15
N LEU A 300 8.60 -9.94 -31.52
CA LEU A 300 9.09 -11.09 -30.78
C LEU A 300 9.46 -12.25 -31.71
N PRO A 301 10.45 -13.07 -31.31
CA PRO A 301 10.74 -14.32 -32.01
C PRO A 301 9.49 -15.20 -32.13
N GLU A 302 9.38 -15.95 -33.21
CA GLU A 302 8.26 -16.89 -33.50
C GLU A 302 6.89 -16.24 -33.77
N ALA A 303 6.72 -14.94 -33.50
CA ALA A 303 5.50 -14.18 -33.75
C ALA A 303 5.00 -14.34 -35.19
N ALA A 304 5.93 -14.23 -36.16
CA ALA A 304 5.66 -14.43 -37.58
C ALA A 304 4.94 -15.77 -37.87
N SER A 305 5.34 -16.85 -37.22
CA SER A 305 4.80 -18.19 -37.53
C SER A 305 3.41 -18.45 -36.94
N TRP A 306 2.99 -17.65 -35.96
CA TRP A 306 1.70 -17.78 -35.28
C TRP A 306 0.72 -16.68 -35.65
N MET A 307 1.17 -15.43 -35.83
CA MET A 307 0.28 -14.31 -36.15
C MET A 307 -0.32 -14.42 -37.55
N ILE A 308 0.38 -15.05 -38.49
CA ILE A 308 -0.13 -15.29 -39.85
C ILE A 308 -1.07 -16.49 -39.95
N ARG A 309 -1.17 -17.31 -38.89
CA ARG A 309 -2.04 -18.48 -38.93
C ARG A 309 -3.49 -18.04 -39.00
N SER A 310 -4.27 -18.93 -39.56
CA SER A 310 -5.69 -18.74 -39.73
C SER A 310 -6.44 -19.42 -38.58
N VAL A 311 -7.28 -18.66 -37.87
CA VAL A 311 -8.26 -19.22 -36.93
C VAL A 311 -9.58 -19.30 -37.69
N ARG A 312 -10.09 -20.53 -37.90
CA ARG A 312 -11.34 -20.77 -38.65
C ARG A 312 -11.35 -20.21 -40.08
N GLY A 313 -10.20 -20.17 -40.76
CA GLY A 313 -10.11 -19.64 -42.12
C GLY A 313 -9.86 -18.13 -42.19
N ARG A 314 -9.70 -17.43 -41.04
CA ARG A 314 -9.38 -16.00 -41.00
C ARG A 314 -8.11 -15.66 -40.21
N THR A 315 -7.29 -14.79 -40.77
CA THR A 315 -6.12 -14.17 -40.12
C THR A 315 -6.52 -12.86 -39.43
N PRO A 316 -5.72 -12.35 -38.48
CA PRO A 316 -6.00 -11.07 -37.83
C PRO A 316 -6.19 -9.90 -38.80
N ILE A 317 -5.41 -9.86 -39.89
CA ILE A 317 -5.50 -8.81 -40.90
C ILE A 317 -6.78 -8.92 -41.73
N GLN A 318 -7.24 -10.14 -42.03
CA GLN A 318 -8.54 -10.36 -42.68
C GLN A 318 -9.70 -9.86 -41.81
N HIS A 319 -9.65 -10.13 -40.49
CA HIS A 319 -10.65 -9.61 -39.55
C HIS A 319 -10.65 -8.09 -39.44
N LEU A 320 -9.48 -7.45 -39.50
CA LEU A 320 -9.36 -6.00 -39.59
C LEU A 320 -10.03 -5.48 -40.85
N CYS A 321 -9.71 -6.09 -42.00
CA CYS A 321 -10.20 -5.70 -43.31
C CYS A 321 -11.73 -5.75 -43.45
N GLU A 322 -12.38 -6.69 -42.77
CA GLU A 322 -13.86 -6.81 -42.72
C GLU A 322 -14.54 -5.61 -42.05
N ARG A 323 -13.83 -4.86 -41.20
CA ARG A 323 -14.40 -3.76 -40.40
C ARG A 323 -14.06 -2.37 -40.95
N LEU A 324 -13.39 -2.28 -42.10
CA LEU A 324 -12.86 -1.03 -42.63
C LEU A 324 -13.92 -0.17 -43.32
N THR A 325 -13.86 1.13 -42.99
CA THR A 325 -14.38 2.22 -43.81
C THR A 325 -13.20 2.97 -44.43
N TYR A 326 -13.44 3.78 -45.46
CA TYR A 326 -12.38 4.54 -46.16
C TYR A 326 -11.56 5.43 -45.20
N GLU A 327 -12.22 6.02 -44.20
CA GLU A 327 -11.61 6.91 -43.19
C GLU A 327 -10.64 6.19 -42.24
N ASN A 328 -10.81 4.88 -42.05
CA ASN A 328 -10.01 4.10 -41.11
C ASN A 328 -8.75 3.48 -41.74
N LEU A 329 -8.60 3.55 -43.06
CA LEU A 329 -7.49 2.93 -43.81
C LEU A 329 -6.12 3.51 -43.45
N THR A 330 -6.06 4.78 -43.06
CA THR A 330 -4.81 5.46 -42.67
C THR A 330 -4.25 4.93 -41.34
N TYR A 331 -5.12 4.65 -40.37
CA TYR A 331 -4.74 4.14 -39.04
C TYR A 331 -4.22 2.70 -39.06
N ILE A 332 -4.75 1.89 -39.98
CA ILE A 332 -4.38 0.47 -40.11
C ILE A 332 -3.38 0.19 -41.24
N SER A 333 -2.96 1.21 -42.01
CA SER A 333 -1.94 1.05 -43.06
C SER A 333 -0.64 0.45 -42.54
N PRO A 334 -0.11 0.85 -41.37
CA PRO A 334 1.09 0.22 -40.84
C PRO A 334 0.86 -1.27 -40.47
N PHE A 335 -0.33 -1.62 -39.96
CA PHE A 335 -0.72 -3.01 -39.69
C PHE A 335 -0.74 -3.89 -40.95
N ILE A 336 -1.27 -3.36 -42.06
CA ILE A 336 -1.32 -4.08 -43.34
C ILE A 336 0.10 -4.38 -43.85
N ARG A 337 0.97 -3.36 -43.86
CA ARG A 337 2.38 -3.50 -44.27
C ARG A 337 3.09 -4.54 -43.42
N ASP A 338 2.90 -4.45 -42.11
CA ASP A 338 3.51 -5.35 -41.15
C ASP A 338 3.12 -6.83 -41.37
N TYR A 339 1.91 -7.11 -41.89
CA TYR A 339 1.47 -8.48 -42.22
C TYR A 339 1.96 -8.99 -43.57
N ILE A 340 2.13 -8.09 -44.54
CA ILE A 340 2.71 -8.42 -45.85
C ILE A 340 4.18 -8.79 -45.68
N ASP A 341 4.91 -8.06 -44.84
CA ASP A 341 6.29 -8.39 -44.50
C ASP A 341 6.42 -9.78 -43.84
N LEU A 342 5.37 -10.24 -43.15
CA LEU A 342 5.30 -11.59 -42.58
C LEU A 342 4.86 -12.67 -43.59
N GLY A 343 4.62 -12.31 -44.86
CA GLY A 343 4.29 -13.22 -45.94
C GLY A 343 2.79 -13.58 -46.04
N VAL A 344 1.88 -12.79 -45.46
CA VAL A 344 0.44 -13.01 -45.64
C VAL A 344 -0.01 -12.62 -47.03
N SER A 345 -0.67 -13.55 -47.72
CA SER A 345 -1.26 -13.32 -49.03
C SER A 345 -2.32 -12.21 -48.98
N THR A 346 -2.24 -11.28 -49.93
CA THR A 346 -3.24 -10.22 -50.12
C THR A 346 -4.42 -10.67 -50.97
N ALA A 347 -4.42 -11.90 -51.49
CA ALA A 347 -5.43 -12.41 -52.42
C ALA A 347 -6.85 -12.42 -51.83
N ASP A 348 -6.97 -12.62 -50.52
CA ASP A 348 -8.24 -12.65 -49.80
C ASP A 348 -8.59 -11.31 -49.12
N MET A 349 -7.81 -10.24 -49.38
CA MET A 349 -8.09 -8.91 -48.84
C MET A 349 -9.04 -8.13 -49.75
N PRO A 350 -9.85 -7.19 -49.20
CA PRO A 350 -10.65 -6.27 -50.01
C PRO A 350 -9.79 -5.56 -51.05
N SER A 351 -10.32 -5.36 -52.26
CA SER A 351 -9.59 -4.78 -53.40
C SER A 351 -8.94 -3.43 -53.11
N ILE A 352 -9.56 -2.60 -52.26
CA ILE A 352 -9.00 -1.31 -51.83
C ILE A 352 -7.76 -1.47 -50.94
N VAL A 353 -7.72 -2.51 -50.11
CA VAL A 353 -6.55 -2.84 -49.29
C VAL A 353 -5.47 -3.43 -50.18
N ALA A 354 -5.83 -4.37 -51.07
CA ALA A 354 -4.88 -4.96 -52.03
C ALA A 354 -4.19 -3.91 -52.90
N MET A 355 -4.89 -2.85 -53.32
CA MET A 355 -4.29 -1.71 -54.04
C MET A 355 -3.33 -0.86 -53.18
N LEU A 356 -3.55 -0.74 -51.87
CA LEU A 356 -2.64 -0.02 -50.96
C LEU A 356 -1.37 -0.82 -50.62
N CYS A 357 -1.37 -2.12 -50.92
CA CYS A 357 -0.28 -3.06 -50.69
C CYS A 357 0.68 -3.19 -51.88
N GLN A 358 0.24 -2.74 -53.06
CA GLN A 358 1.00 -2.65 -54.31
C GLN A 358 1.69 -1.30 -54.38
#